data_AF-A0A7X9FMY0-F1
#
_entry.id   AF-A0A7X9FMY0-F1
#
_cell.length_a   1.000
_cell.length_b   1.000
_cell.length_c   1.000
_cell.angle_alpha   90.00
_cell.angle_beta   90.00
_cell.angle_gamma   90.00
#
_symmetry.space_group_name_H-M   'P 1'
#
loop_
_entity.id
_entity.type
_entity.pdbx_description
1 polymer ?
#
loop_
_entity_poly.entity_id
_entity_poly.type
_entity_poly.pdbx_seq_one_letter_code
_entity_poly.pdbx_strand_id
1 'polypeptide(L)'
;MLEMSGAIATFDLGHANARPWGEDGRGTSLDFLEHVIGHVRNAHVYEIERIDADTGLAYHEAPRNLDRIGRLLARLQGSSCDWWLIELRKREDVDLSLNLLRGLLGQNAA
;
A
#
# COMPACT_ATOMS: atom_id res chain seq x y z
N MET A 1 3.13 -19.45 -8.18
CA MET A 1 3.40 -19.91 -6.79
C MET A 1 2.17 -19.72 -5.91
N LEU A 2 1.65 -18.50 -5.74
CA LEU A 2 0.42 -18.25 -4.94
C LEU A 2 -0.80 -19.01 -5.47
N GLU A 3 -1.05 -18.94 -6.78
CA GLU A 3 -2.16 -19.67 -7.42
C GLU A 3 -2.06 -21.18 -7.18
N MET A 4 -0.87 -21.75 -7.34
CA MET A 4 -0.66 -23.19 -7.20
C MET A 4 -0.67 -23.67 -5.75
N SER A 5 -0.31 -22.83 -4.79
CA SER A 5 -0.26 -23.20 -3.38
C SER A 5 -1.55 -22.92 -2.62
N GLY A 6 -2.45 -22.10 -3.17
CA GLY A 6 -3.62 -21.58 -2.44
C GLY A 6 -3.25 -20.61 -1.31
N ALA A 7 -1.98 -20.18 -1.24
CA ALA A 7 -1.54 -19.23 -0.23
C ALA A 7 -2.19 -17.85 -0.45
N ILE A 8 -2.33 -17.14 0.65
CA ILE A 8 -2.82 -15.77 0.71
C ILE A 8 -1.65 -14.84 1.03
N ALA A 9 -1.67 -13.66 0.44
CA ALA A 9 -0.63 -12.66 0.61
C ALA A 9 -1.17 -11.38 1.26
N THR A 10 -0.24 -10.69 1.93
CA THR A 10 -0.33 -9.28 2.27
C THR A 10 0.25 -8.46 1.12
N PHE A 11 -0.49 -7.47 0.64
CA PHE A 11 0.05 -6.53 -0.34
C PHE A 11 0.59 -5.28 0.37
N ASP A 12 1.90 -5.06 0.30
CA ASP A 12 2.52 -3.86 0.86
C ASP A 12 2.64 -2.77 -0.21
N LEU A 13 1.89 -1.68 -0.02
CA LEU A 13 1.85 -0.57 -0.97
C LEU A 13 3.16 0.19 -1.01
N GLY A 14 3.78 0.41 0.15
CA GLY A 14 4.95 1.28 0.25
C GLY A 14 6.19 0.61 -0.32
N HIS A 15 6.40 -0.69 -0.07
CA HIS A 15 7.44 -1.47 -0.76
C HIS A 15 7.20 -1.49 -2.26
N ALA A 16 5.96 -1.76 -2.70
CA ALA A 16 5.64 -1.81 -4.12
C ALA A 16 5.87 -0.46 -4.82
N ASN A 17 5.74 0.67 -4.12
CA ASN A 17 6.02 2.01 -4.65
C ASN A 17 7.49 2.42 -4.57
N ALA A 18 8.25 1.87 -3.61
CA ALA A 18 9.67 2.13 -3.43
C ALA A 18 10.50 1.56 -4.58
N ARG A 19 10.11 0.37 -5.03
CA ARG A 19 10.71 -0.35 -6.15
C ARG A 19 9.59 -0.78 -7.07
N PRO A 20 9.10 0.12 -7.96
CA PRO A 20 8.11 -0.27 -8.94
C PRO A 20 8.62 -1.50 -9.67
N TRP A 21 7.73 -2.47 -9.92
CA TRP A 21 8.01 -3.63 -10.78
C TRP A 21 8.62 -3.23 -12.15
N GLY A 22 8.48 -1.94 -12.50
CA GLY A 22 8.85 -1.31 -13.75
C GLY A 22 10.28 -0.80 -13.78
N GLU A 23 10.99 -0.76 -12.66
CA GLU A 23 12.45 -0.51 -12.66
C GLU A 23 13.18 -1.58 -13.50
N ASP A 24 12.62 -2.79 -13.59
CA ASP A 24 13.11 -3.88 -14.44
C ASP A 24 12.37 -4.01 -15.78
N GLY A 25 11.54 -3.01 -16.15
CA GLY A 25 10.75 -3.02 -17.38
C GLY A 25 9.55 -3.99 -17.37
N ARG A 26 9.11 -4.47 -16.20
CA ARG A 26 8.06 -5.51 -16.09
C ARG A 26 6.64 -4.99 -15.86
N GLY A 27 6.47 -3.70 -15.54
CA GLY A 27 5.15 -3.06 -15.36
C GLY A 27 5.08 -2.17 -14.13
N THR A 28 3.94 -1.58 -13.84
CA THR A 28 3.74 -0.77 -12.62
C THR A 28 3.41 -1.65 -11.42
N SER A 29 3.46 -1.07 -10.21
CA SER A 29 2.98 -1.72 -8.99
C SER A 29 1.50 -2.09 -9.08
N LEU A 30 0.72 -1.30 -9.84
CA LEU A 30 -0.68 -1.61 -10.15
C LEU A 30 -0.78 -2.83 -11.06
N ASP A 31 0.05 -2.92 -12.10
CA ASP A 31 0.08 -4.10 -12.97
C ASP A 31 0.39 -5.36 -12.15
N PHE A 32 1.38 -5.30 -11.26
CA PHE A 32 1.68 -6.42 -10.36
C PHE A 32 0.48 -6.77 -9.46
N LEU A 33 -0.18 -5.77 -8.86
CA LEU A 33 -1.36 -5.99 -8.04
C LEU A 33 -2.47 -6.72 -8.82
N GLU A 34 -2.76 -6.32 -10.06
CA GLU A 34 -3.78 -6.98 -10.89
C GLU A 34 -3.51 -8.49 -11.07
N HIS A 35 -2.25 -8.89 -11.15
CA HIS A 35 -1.88 -10.30 -11.30
C HIS A 35 -2.10 -11.12 -10.02
N VAL A 36 -2.02 -10.49 -8.84
CA VAL A 36 -2.06 -11.22 -7.55
C VAL A 36 -3.32 -10.92 -6.72
N ILE A 37 -4.17 -10.00 -7.16
CA ILE A 37 -5.29 -9.45 -6.37
C ILE A 37 -6.24 -10.54 -5.82
N GLY A 38 -6.46 -11.63 -6.56
CA GLY A 38 -7.30 -12.75 -6.09
C GLY A 38 -6.77 -13.45 -4.84
N HIS A 39 -5.47 -13.32 -4.57
CA HIS A 39 -4.75 -13.91 -3.45
C HIS A 39 -4.45 -12.90 -2.33
N VAL A 40 -4.86 -11.64 -2.47
CA VAL A 40 -4.66 -10.61 -1.44
C VAL A 40 -5.87 -10.63 -0.49
N ARG A 41 -5.61 -10.66 0.82
CA ARG A 41 -6.65 -10.51 1.86
C ARG A 41 -6.40 -9.35 2.82
N ASN A 42 -5.18 -8.85 2.85
CA ASN A 42 -4.84 -7.69 3.66
C ASN A 42 -3.75 -6.85 2.98
N ALA A 43 -3.65 -5.59 3.37
CA ALA A 43 -2.66 -4.66 2.82
C ALA A 43 -2.00 -3.81 3.90
N HIS A 44 -0.73 -3.48 3.70
CA HIS A 44 -0.01 -2.48 4.48
C HIS A 44 -0.03 -1.15 3.72
N VAL A 45 -0.48 -0.10 4.38
CA VAL A 45 -0.76 1.20 3.78
C VAL A 45 0.16 2.27 4.38
N TYR A 46 1.06 2.74 3.53
CA TYR A 46 1.90 3.93 3.65
C TYR A 46 2.31 4.33 2.22
N GLU A 47 2.93 5.49 2.02
CA GLU A 47 3.17 6.00 0.67
C GLU A 47 4.30 5.26 -0.05
N ILE A 48 5.44 5.14 0.64
CA ILE A 48 6.67 4.58 0.08
C ILE A 48 7.66 4.23 1.19
N GLU A 49 8.41 3.14 1.00
CA GLU A 49 9.59 2.84 1.81
C GLU A 49 10.81 3.63 1.28
N ARG A 50 11.56 4.27 2.19
CA ARG A 50 12.79 5.00 1.86
C ARG A 50 13.95 4.58 2.74
N ILE A 51 15.16 4.81 2.26
CA ILE A 51 16.39 4.62 3.04
C ILE A 51 16.85 5.98 3.55
N ASP A 52 17.00 6.09 4.87
CA ASP A 52 17.61 7.25 5.51
C ASP A 52 19.10 7.31 5.14
N ALA A 53 19.53 8.43 4.57
CA ALA A 53 20.88 8.56 4.00
C ALA A 53 21.99 8.57 5.07
N ASP A 54 21.68 9.01 6.28
CA ASP A 54 22.66 9.16 7.36
C ASP A 54 22.84 7.85 8.14
N THR A 55 21.75 7.10 8.33
CA THR A 55 21.73 5.86 9.12
C THR A 55 21.75 4.59 8.27
N GLY A 56 21.38 4.69 6.98
CA GLY A 56 21.20 3.54 6.08
C GLY A 56 19.99 2.68 6.40
N LEU A 57 19.12 3.09 7.34
CA LEU A 57 17.95 2.32 7.76
C LEU A 57 16.73 2.64 6.91
N ALA A 58 15.92 1.63 6.63
CA ALA A 58 14.64 1.82 5.97
C ALA A 58 13.62 2.49 6.92
N TYR A 59 12.76 3.34 6.35
CA TYR A 59 11.64 3.94 7.05
C TYR A 59 10.41 4.10 6.14
N HIS A 60 9.24 4.10 6.76
CA HIS A 60 7.96 4.25 6.06
C HIS A 60 7.59 5.73 6.00
N GLU A 61 7.42 6.26 4.79
CA GLU A 61 6.94 7.61 4.57
C GLU A 61 5.42 7.63 4.50
N ALA A 62 4.82 8.55 5.26
CA ALA A 62 3.37 8.72 5.30
C ALA A 62 2.85 9.47 4.08
N PRO A 63 1.67 9.10 3.54
CA PRO A 63 1.03 9.85 2.46
C PRO A 63 0.64 11.25 2.95
N ARG A 64 0.99 12.26 2.14
CA ARG A 64 0.48 13.63 2.32
C ARG A 64 -0.81 13.87 1.55
N ASN A 65 -1.01 13.10 0.49
CA ASN A 65 -2.24 12.97 -0.28
C ASN A 65 -2.32 11.54 -0.84
N LEU A 66 -3.33 11.24 -1.66
CA LEU A 66 -3.52 9.91 -2.22
C LEU A 66 -3.08 9.79 -3.68
N ASP A 67 -2.39 10.77 -4.26
CA ASP A 67 -2.10 10.80 -5.70
C ASP A 67 -1.26 9.59 -6.13
N ARG A 68 -0.30 9.21 -5.29
CA ARG A 68 0.63 8.10 -5.57
C ARG A 68 0.01 6.72 -5.34
N ILE A 69 -0.79 6.58 -4.28
CA ILE A 69 -1.28 5.28 -3.81
C ILE A 69 -2.76 5.04 -4.12
N GLY A 70 -3.49 6.07 -4.54
CA GLY A 70 -4.94 6.07 -4.68
C GLY A 70 -5.44 5.05 -5.69
N ARG A 71 -4.72 4.83 -6.79
CA ARG A 71 -5.08 3.79 -7.78
C ARG A 71 -4.97 2.38 -7.20
N LEU A 72 -3.95 2.12 -6.39
CA LEU A 72 -3.78 0.83 -5.70
C LEU A 72 -4.89 0.64 -4.65
N LEU A 73 -5.15 1.68 -3.85
CA LEU A 73 -6.20 1.66 -2.83
C LEU A 73 -7.59 1.43 -3.44
N ALA A 74 -7.94 2.13 -4.51
CA ALA A 74 -9.20 1.94 -5.23
C ALA A 74 -9.33 0.51 -5.75
N ARG A 75 -8.22 -0.08 -6.23
CA ARG A 75 -8.23 -1.47 -6.71
C ARG A 75 -8.43 -2.48 -5.58
N LEU A 76 -7.77 -2.25 -4.44
CA LEU A 76 -7.92 -3.07 -3.23
C LEU A 76 -9.34 -2.97 -2.66
N GLN A 77 -9.94 -1.78 -2.66
CA GLN A 77 -11.31 -1.56 -2.18
C GLN A 77 -12.34 -2.36 -2.98
N GLY A 78 -12.12 -2.55 -4.29
CA GLY A 78 -12.95 -3.38 -5.16
C GLY A 78 -12.61 -4.88 -5.16
N SER A 79 -11.84 -5.35 -4.18
CA SER A 79 -11.35 -6.74 -4.12
C SER A 79 -11.75 -7.43 -2.82
N SER A 80 -11.28 -8.67 -2.63
CA SER A 80 -11.39 -9.42 -1.37
C SER A 80 -10.39 -8.97 -0.28
N CYS A 81 -9.76 -7.80 -0.42
CA CYS A 81 -8.84 -7.26 0.57
C CYS A 81 -9.63 -6.54 1.67
N ASP A 82 -10.06 -7.28 2.68
CA ASP A 82 -11.00 -6.79 3.70
C ASP A 82 -10.35 -6.00 4.84
N TRP A 83 -9.01 -6.01 4.94
CA TRP A 83 -8.28 -5.37 6.05
C TRP A 83 -7.06 -4.56 5.58
N TRP A 84 -6.97 -3.30 6.02
CA TRP A 84 -5.81 -2.43 5.76
C TRP A 84 -5.14 -2.01 7.07
N LEU A 85 -3.83 -2.20 7.16
CA LEU A 85 -2.99 -1.75 8.27
C LEU A 85 -2.28 -0.45 7.89
N ILE A 86 -2.45 0.62 8.67
CA ILE A 86 -1.62 1.83 8.54
C ILE A 86 -0.29 1.58 9.25
N GLU A 87 0.76 1.27 8.48
CA GLU A 87 2.05 0.83 9.02
C GLU A 87 3.01 2.02 9.16
N LEU A 88 2.73 2.90 10.12
CA LEU A 88 3.51 4.12 10.36
C LEU A 88 3.92 4.23 11.84
N ARG A 89 5.12 4.78 12.07
CA ARG A 89 5.72 4.86 13.41
C ARG A 89 5.18 6.04 14.23
N LYS A 90 4.90 7.18 13.59
CA LYS A 90 4.51 8.42 14.27
C LYS A 90 2.99 8.52 14.33
N ARG A 91 2.47 8.90 15.49
CA ARG A 91 1.02 9.02 15.70
C ARG A 91 0.37 10.02 14.75
N GLU A 92 1.00 11.18 14.56
CA GLU A 92 0.50 12.25 13.67
C GLU A 92 0.36 11.76 12.23
N ASP A 93 1.32 10.97 11.76
CA ASP A 93 1.30 10.39 10.42
C ASP A 93 0.23 9.30 10.27
N VAL A 94 -0.01 8.51 11.33
CA VAL A 94 -1.14 7.56 11.39
C VAL A 94 -2.48 8.30 11.31
N ASP A 95 -2.65 9.35 12.12
CA ASP A 95 -3.91 10.12 12.16
C ASP A 95 -4.19 10.83 10.82
N LEU A 96 -3.16 11.43 10.20
CA LEU A 96 -3.27 12.01 8.86
C LEU A 96 -3.69 10.97 7.83
N SER A 97 -3.00 9.83 7.80
CA SER A 97 -3.28 8.76 6.83
C SER A 97 -4.70 8.20 7.02
N LEU A 98 -5.13 8.01 8.27
CA LEU A 98 -6.47 7.55 8.59
C LEU A 98 -7.54 8.51 8.06
N ASN A 99 -7.32 9.83 8.20
CA ASN A 99 -8.27 10.83 7.69
C ASN A 99 -8.36 10.82 6.16
N LEU A 100 -7.22 10.67 5.46
CA LEU A 100 -7.20 10.53 4.00
C LEU A 100 -7.98 9.26 3.56
N LEU A 101 -7.73 8.13 4.21
CA LEU A 101 -8.40 6.86 3.89
C LEU A 101 -9.90 6.90 4.20
N ARG A 102 -10.30 7.55 5.29
CA ARG A 102 -11.70 7.81 5.62
C ARG A 102 -12.41 8.62 4.55
N GLY A 103 -11.76 9.69 4.08
CA GLY A 103 -12.25 10.48 2.95
C GLY A 103 -12.43 9.64 1.68
N LEU A 104 -11.45 8.79 1.35
CA LEU A 104 -11.53 7.85 0.21
C LEU A 104 -12.71 6.87 0.36
N LEU A 105 -12.92 6.32 1.55
CA LEU A 105 -13.96 5.33 1.83
C LEU A 105 -15.35 5.94 2.02
N GLY A 106 -15.50 7.27 1.93
CA GLY A 106 -16.76 7.98 2.20
C GLY A 106 -17.18 7.91 3.67
N GLN A 107 -16.25 7.58 4.57
CA GLN A 107 -16.47 7.49 6.01
C GLN A 107 -16.01 8.78 6.67
N ASN A 108 -16.78 9.86 6.51
CA ASN A 108 -16.46 11.12 7.18
C ASN A 108 -16.42 10.90 8.70
N ALA A 109 -15.39 11.43 9.36
CA ALA A 109 -15.30 11.43 10.82
C ALA A 109 -16.52 12.17 11.39
N ALA A 110 -17.30 11.48 12.23
CA ALA A 110 -18.35 12.08 13.03
C ALA A 110 -17.78 13.08 14.03
#